data_AF-A0A937PV11-F1
#
_entry.id   AF-A0A937PV11-F1
#
_cell.length_a   1.000
_cell.length_b   1.000
_cell.length_c   1.000
_cell.angle_alpha   90.00
_cell.angle_beta   90.00
_cell.angle_gamma   90.00
#
_symmetry.space_group_name_H-M   'P 1'
#
loop_
_entity.id
_entity.type
_entity.pdbx_description
1 polymer ?
#
loop_
_entity_poly.entity_id
_entity_poly.type
_entity_poly.pdbx_seq_one_letter_code
_entity_poly.pdbx_strand_id
1 'polypeptide(L)'
;DEAVRPRVGKWMLKARDQGLVKHVCCSFHDKNDALLRIIDDGYAESITLQYNMLDRQLAQGIAHAREKNVGVVVMGPVAGGRLGERSEVLAGLLPGLARVPELALRFVLANQDVTMALSGMSTMQQVEENLAIASDTVSLSADDRGAIEQHLERLKAMADLYCTGCGYCMPCEAAEVAIPGIFEKFNRARVYGLWDHSRKEYAEIGKTPWSKGKPADACTQCGACEDKCPQHIEIRKQLAEAHAALSDGGN
;
A
#
# COMPACT_ATOMS: atom_id res chain seq x y z
N ASP A 1 -29.23 15.06 15.47
CA ASP A 1 -28.86 16.45 15.79
C ASP A 1 -27.72 16.72 16.76
N GLU A 2 -26.98 15.73 17.29
CA GLU A 2 -25.64 16.05 17.83
C GLU A 2 -24.64 14.88 17.82
N ALA A 3 -25.06 13.71 17.32
CA ALA A 3 -24.39 12.44 17.61
C ALA A 3 -23.33 12.00 16.58
N VAL A 4 -23.15 12.71 15.47
CA VAL A 4 -22.25 12.24 14.39
C VAL A 4 -21.05 13.16 14.17
N ARG A 5 -21.18 14.48 14.38
CA ARG A 5 -20.07 15.39 14.13
C ARG A 5 -18.97 15.22 15.18
N PRO A 6 -17.74 14.82 14.81
CA PRO A 6 -16.64 14.74 15.76
C PRO A 6 -16.48 16.07 16.49
N ARG A 7 -16.29 16.05 17.81
CA ARG A 7 -16.07 17.29 18.61
C ARG A 7 -14.99 18.18 18.00
N VAL A 8 -13.98 17.57 17.37
CA VAL A 8 -12.89 18.25 16.66
C VAL A 8 -13.37 19.07 15.46
N GLY A 9 -14.41 18.62 14.73
CA GLY A 9 -14.96 19.36 13.58
C GLY A 9 -15.53 20.73 14.00
N LYS A 10 -16.18 20.80 15.17
CA LYS A 10 -16.66 22.09 15.72
C LYS A 10 -15.50 23.06 15.99
N TRP A 11 -14.35 22.57 16.48
CA TRP A 11 -13.17 23.40 16.74
C TRP A 11 -12.49 23.87 15.45
N MET A 12 -12.39 23.01 14.44
CA MET A 12 -11.84 23.37 13.14
C MET A 12 -12.67 24.45 12.45
N LEU A 13 -14.00 24.33 12.48
CA LEU A 13 -14.90 25.36 11.95
C LEU A 13 -14.76 26.69 12.70
N LYS A 14 -14.68 26.65 14.04
CA LYS A 14 -14.39 27.86 14.83
C LYS A 14 -13.06 28.50 14.45
N ALA A 15 -12.00 27.72 14.25
CA ALA A 15 -10.70 28.22 13.83
C ALA A 15 -10.78 28.89 12.44
N ARG A 16 -11.58 28.34 11.52
CA ARG A 16 -11.85 28.94 10.21
C ARG A 16 -12.63 30.25 10.33
N ASP A 17 -13.68 30.28 11.15
CA ASP A 17 -14.50 31.47 11.36
C ASP A 17 -13.71 32.60 12.07
N GLN A 18 -12.66 32.23 12.84
CA GLN A 18 -11.68 33.15 13.42
C GLN A 18 -10.57 33.59 12.45
N GLY A 19 -10.54 33.06 11.23
CA GLY A 19 -9.51 33.35 10.23
C GLY A 19 -8.15 32.70 10.49
N LEU A 20 -8.05 31.76 11.43
CA LEU A 20 -6.79 31.05 11.74
C LEU A 20 -6.44 30.02 10.66
N VAL A 21 -7.45 29.48 9.98
CA VAL A 21 -7.29 28.54 8.86
C VAL A 21 -8.24 28.93 7.73
N LYS A 22 -7.85 28.66 6.48
CA LYS A 22 -8.67 28.97 5.30
C LYS A 22 -9.62 27.84 4.93
N HIS A 23 -9.15 26.59 5.05
CA HIS A 23 -9.86 25.39 4.65
C HIS A 23 -9.79 24.34 5.75
N VAL A 24 -10.84 23.54 5.87
CA VAL A 24 -10.87 22.40 6.79
C VAL A 24 -10.74 21.11 5.99
N CYS A 25 -9.71 20.31 6.28
CA CYS A 25 -9.40 19.06 5.59
C CYS A 25 -9.11 17.97 6.64
N CYS A 26 -9.15 16.70 6.24
CA CYS A 26 -8.76 15.60 7.13
C CYS A 26 -7.85 14.57 6.43
N SER A 27 -7.03 13.87 7.21
CA SER A 27 -6.38 12.63 6.77
C SER A 27 -7.19 11.43 7.22
N PHE A 28 -7.13 10.34 6.45
CA PHE A 28 -8.00 9.19 6.64
C PHE A 28 -7.23 7.87 6.48
N HIS A 29 -7.42 6.96 7.45
CA HIS A 29 -6.72 5.66 7.56
C HIS A 29 -7.63 4.51 8.00
N ASP A 30 -8.96 4.68 7.89
CA ASP A 30 -9.94 3.67 8.30
C ASP A 30 -10.58 2.99 7.08
N LYS A 31 -11.65 2.23 7.29
CA LYS A 31 -12.39 1.50 6.25
C LYS A 31 -13.37 2.39 5.50
N ASN A 32 -13.76 1.94 4.31
CA ASN A 32 -14.67 2.65 3.42
C ASN A 32 -15.97 3.13 4.10
N ASP A 33 -16.61 2.31 4.94
CA ASP A 33 -17.81 2.71 5.69
C ASP A 33 -17.61 3.95 6.57
N ALA A 34 -16.42 4.12 7.16
CA ALA A 34 -16.09 5.30 7.94
C ALA A 34 -15.80 6.51 7.05
N LEU A 35 -15.23 6.29 5.86
CA LEU A 35 -14.99 7.33 4.86
C LEU A 35 -16.32 7.94 4.40
N LEU A 36 -17.31 7.11 4.07
CA LEU A 36 -18.65 7.55 3.68
C LEU A 36 -19.27 8.46 4.75
N ARG A 37 -19.21 8.03 6.02
CA ARG A 37 -19.73 8.83 7.16
C ARG A 37 -19.03 10.18 7.31
N ILE A 38 -17.70 10.21 7.23
CA ILE A 38 -16.93 11.46 7.36
C ILE A 38 -17.21 12.44 6.21
N ILE A 39 -17.40 11.93 5.00
CA ILE A 39 -17.82 12.74 3.86
C ILE A 39 -19.22 13.34 4.12
N ASP A 40 -20.16 12.52 4.58
CA ASP A 40 -21.54 12.94 4.84
C ASP A 40 -21.68 13.91 6.03
N ASP A 41 -20.73 13.93 6.97
CA ASP A 41 -20.68 14.94 8.03
C ASP A 41 -20.43 16.38 7.51
N GLY A 42 -19.93 16.51 6.27
CA GLY A 42 -19.90 17.74 5.50
C GLY A 42 -19.07 18.88 6.10
N TYR A 43 -18.10 18.59 6.97
CA TYR A 43 -17.21 19.63 7.52
C TYR A 43 -15.85 19.68 6.83
N ALA A 44 -15.44 18.62 6.12
CA ALA A 44 -14.18 18.56 5.40
C ALA A 44 -14.37 18.95 3.93
N GLU A 45 -13.55 19.87 3.45
CA GLU A 45 -13.48 20.32 2.05
C GLU A 45 -12.60 19.40 1.20
N SER A 46 -11.66 18.70 1.85
CA SER A 46 -10.88 17.63 1.21
C SER A 46 -10.43 16.57 2.19
N ILE A 47 -10.15 15.37 1.66
CA ILE A 47 -9.71 14.20 2.40
C ILE A 47 -8.42 13.66 1.77
N THR A 48 -7.39 13.54 2.59
CA THR A 48 -6.13 12.88 2.24
C THR A 48 -6.21 11.41 2.63
N LEU A 49 -6.09 10.49 1.67
CA LEU A 49 -6.28 9.06 1.88
C LEU A 49 -5.32 8.17 1.09
N GLN A 50 -5.30 6.88 1.44
CA GLN A 50 -4.51 5.86 0.76
C GLN A 50 -5.26 5.33 -0.47
N TYR A 51 -4.60 5.36 -1.64
CA TYR A 51 -5.08 4.74 -2.87
C TYR A 51 -3.92 4.52 -3.84
N ASN A 52 -3.85 3.36 -4.48
CA ASN A 52 -2.95 3.05 -5.59
C ASN A 52 -3.35 1.71 -6.25
N MET A 53 -2.58 1.23 -7.22
CA MET A 53 -2.90 -0.03 -7.90
C MET A 53 -2.99 -1.25 -6.94
N LEU A 54 -2.18 -1.27 -5.87
CA LEU A 54 -2.13 -2.36 -4.90
C LEU A 54 -3.15 -2.20 -3.75
N ASP A 55 -3.66 -0.99 -3.53
CA ASP A 55 -4.64 -0.68 -2.48
C ASP A 55 -5.78 0.19 -3.01
N ARG A 56 -6.93 -0.45 -3.18
CA ARG A 56 -8.15 0.11 -3.79
C ARG A 56 -9.35 0.06 -2.85
N GLN A 57 -9.15 -0.23 -1.57
CA GLN A 57 -10.24 -0.48 -0.61
C GLN A 57 -11.19 0.73 -0.44
N LEU A 58 -10.70 1.93 -0.72
CA LEU A 58 -11.45 3.19 -0.55
C LEU A 58 -12.14 3.68 -1.84
N ALA A 59 -12.13 2.91 -2.93
CA ALA A 59 -12.66 3.34 -4.24
C ALA A 59 -14.10 3.86 -4.18
N GLN A 60 -15.00 3.18 -3.45
CA GLN A 60 -16.38 3.65 -3.26
C GLN A 60 -16.45 5.02 -2.56
N GLY A 61 -15.71 5.23 -1.47
CA GLY A 61 -15.71 6.50 -0.77
C GLY A 61 -15.03 7.62 -1.56
N ILE A 62 -14.06 7.29 -2.42
CA ILE A 62 -13.46 8.24 -3.38
C ILE A 62 -14.53 8.74 -4.37
N ALA A 63 -15.32 7.84 -4.96
CA ALA A 63 -16.44 8.23 -5.83
C ALA A 63 -17.50 9.06 -5.08
N HIS A 64 -17.85 8.66 -3.86
CA HIS A 64 -18.79 9.41 -3.01
C HIS A 64 -18.31 10.83 -2.68
N ALA A 65 -17.00 11.01 -2.45
CA ALA A 65 -16.42 12.32 -2.20
C ALA A 65 -16.64 13.26 -3.41
N ARG A 66 -16.50 12.74 -4.63
CA ARG A 66 -16.79 13.49 -5.85
C ARG A 66 -18.26 13.92 -5.93
N GLU A 67 -19.20 13.03 -5.63
CA GLU A 67 -20.64 13.34 -5.60
C GLU A 67 -20.98 14.44 -4.58
N LYS A 68 -20.22 14.50 -3.48
CA LYS A 68 -20.40 15.48 -2.39
C LYS A 68 -19.53 16.73 -2.53
N ASN A 69 -18.83 16.87 -3.66
CA ASN A 69 -17.91 17.98 -3.93
C ASN A 69 -16.81 18.15 -2.86
N VAL A 70 -16.28 17.03 -2.38
CA VAL A 70 -15.14 16.96 -1.45
C VAL A 70 -13.91 16.53 -2.23
N GLY A 71 -12.82 17.29 -2.11
CA GLY A 71 -11.57 16.99 -2.80
C GLY A 71 -10.90 15.72 -2.26
N VAL A 72 -10.33 14.89 -3.15
CA VAL A 72 -9.57 13.69 -2.77
C VAL A 72 -8.10 13.88 -3.06
N VAL A 73 -7.28 13.78 -2.02
CA VAL A 73 -5.82 13.85 -2.09
C VAL A 73 -5.24 12.47 -1.82
N VAL A 74 -4.65 11.84 -2.83
CA VAL A 74 -4.07 10.51 -2.70
C VAL A 74 -2.65 10.61 -2.16
N MET A 75 -2.41 10.12 -0.95
CA MET A 75 -1.11 10.20 -0.27
C MET A 75 -0.10 9.13 -0.71
N GLY A 76 -0.58 8.00 -1.23
CA GLY A 76 0.26 6.83 -1.49
C GLY A 76 0.24 6.32 -2.92
N PRO A 77 0.37 7.16 -3.96
CA PRO A 77 0.24 6.72 -5.36
C PRO A 77 1.28 5.68 -5.77
N VAL A 78 2.48 5.73 -5.16
CA VAL A 78 3.57 4.77 -5.38
C VAL A 78 3.72 3.74 -4.24
N ALA A 79 2.67 3.56 -3.43
CA ALA A 79 2.58 2.55 -2.37
C ALA A 79 3.77 2.56 -1.39
N GLY A 80 4.19 3.75 -0.93
CA GLY A 80 5.31 3.89 0.01
C GLY A 80 6.69 3.62 -0.60
N GLY A 81 6.83 3.77 -1.92
CA GLY A 81 8.07 3.53 -2.66
C GLY A 81 8.15 2.16 -3.31
N ARG A 82 7.25 1.23 -2.96
CA ARG A 82 7.16 -0.11 -3.59
C ARG A 82 6.98 -0.04 -5.10
N LEU A 83 6.14 0.88 -5.58
CA LEU A 83 5.93 1.07 -7.01
C LEU A 83 6.93 2.06 -7.63
N GLY A 84 7.89 2.54 -6.83
CA GLY A 84 9.03 3.35 -7.27
C GLY A 84 10.18 2.53 -7.86
N GLU A 85 10.11 1.21 -7.76
CA GLU A 85 11.18 0.28 -8.15
C GLU A 85 10.86 -0.49 -9.44
N ARG A 86 11.84 -1.21 -9.95
CA ARG A 86 11.65 -2.10 -11.11
C ARG A 86 10.91 -3.36 -10.69
N SER A 87 9.94 -3.78 -11.51
CA SER A 87 9.32 -5.09 -11.42
C SER A 87 8.89 -5.52 -12.81
N GLU A 88 9.43 -6.64 -13.29
CA GLU A 88 9.04 -7.21 -14.58
C GLU A 88 7.58 -7.66 -14.58
N VAL A 89 7.09 -8.16 -13.44
CA VAL A 89 5.70 -8.59 -13.26
C VAL A 89 4.75 -7.40 -13.42
N LEU A 90 5.08 -6.25 -12.82
CA LEU A 90 4.25 -5.05 -12.89
C LEU A 90 4.45 -4.28 -14.20
N ALA A 91 5.65 -4.31 -14.78
CA ALA A 91 5.93 -3.71 -16.09
C ALA A 91 5.13 -4.37 -17.23
N GLY A 92 4.78 -5.65 -17.07
CA GLY A 92 3.96 -6.39 -18.02
C GLY A 92 2.45 -6.16 -17.90
N LEU A 93 1.99 -5.29 -16.98
CA LEU A 93 0.55 -5.05 -16.77
C LEU A 93 -0.11 -4.33 -17.94
N LEU A 94 0.62 -3.45 -18.63
CA LEU A 94 0.11 -2.69 -19.75
C LEU A 94 1.16 -2.59 -20.87
N PRO A 95 0.90 -3.15 -22.06
CA PRO A 95 1.81 -3.01 -23.19
C PRO A 95 2.10 -1.54 -23.50
N GLY A 96 3.38 -1.19 -23.68
CA GLY A 96 3.82 0.18 -23.94
C GLY A 96 4.07 1.03 -22.69
N LEU A 97 3.70 0.57 -21.48
CA LEU A 97 3.94 1.29 -20.23
C LEU A 97 4.72 0.44 -19.23
N ALA A 98 6.01 0.23 -19.53
CA ALA A 98 6.87 -0.67 -18.75
C ALA A 98 7.44 -0.04 -17.46
N ARG A 99 7.44 1.29 -17.33
CA ARG A 99 7.95 1.98 -16.13
C ARG A 99 6.91 1.90 -15.01
N VAL A 100 7.16 1.07 -14.00
CA VAL A 100 6.24 0.88 -12.84
C VAL A 100 5.87 2.19 -12.13
N PRO A 101 6.80 3.14 -11.87
CA PRO A 101 6.44 4.40 -11.21
C PRO A 101 5.48 5.24 -12.05
N GLU A 102 5.66 5.21 -13.37
CA GLU A 102 4.78 5.89 -14.32
C GLU A 102 3.41 5.24 -14.37
N LEU A 103 3.35 3.91 -14.49
CA LEU A 103 2.09 3.15 -14.43
C LEU A 103 1.33 3.44 -13.13
N ALA A 104 2.01 3.49 -11.99
CA ALA A 104 1.41 3.77 -10.70
C ALA A 104 0.81 5.18 -10.62
N LEU A 105 1.54 6.19 -11.09
CA LEU A 105 1.08 7.56 -11.08
C LEU A 105 -0.08 7.76 -12.06
N ARG A 106 0.03 7.23 -13.28
CA ARG A 106 -1.06 7.28 -14.28
C ARG A 106 -2.31 6.54 -13.81
N PHE A 107 -2.17 5.41 -13.11
CA PHE A 107 -3.31 4.70 -12.52
C PHE A 107 -4.12 5.58 -11.57
N VAL A 108 -3.45 6.34 -10.70
CA VAL A 108 -4.11 7.24 -9.77
C VAL A 108 -4.70 8.46 -10.49
N LEU A 109 -3.94 9.08 -11.38
CA LEU A 109 -4.38 10.29 -12.10
C LEU A 109 -5.49 10.02 -13.12
N ALA A 110 -5.61 8.79 -13.64
CA ALA A 110 -6.71 8.39 -14.51
C ALA A 110 -8.06 8.23 -13.78
N ASN A 111 -8.06 8.23 -12.44
CA ASN A 111 -9.29 8.24 -11.67
C ASN A 111 -9.84 9.68 -11.57
N GLN A 112 -10.95 9.95 -12.25
CA GLN A 112 -11.58 11.28 -12.31
C GLN A 112 -12.12 11.77 -10.95
N ASP A 113 -12.29 10.86 -9.99
CA ASP A 113 -12.72 11.17 -8.64
C ASP A 113 -11.55 11.61 -7.74
N VAL A 114 -10.30 11.47 -8.21
CA VAL A 114 -9.10 11.94 -7.53
C VAL A 114 -8.79 13.38 -7.94
N THR A 115 -8.61 14.26 -6.96
CA THR A 115 -8.27 15.67 -7.19
C THR A 115 -6.76 15.88 -7.34
N MET A 116 -5.97 15.18 -6.54
CA MET A 116 -4.51 15.34 -6.51
C MET A 116 -3.83 14.05 -6.05
N ALA A 117 -2.64 13.77 -6.56
CA ALA A 117 -1.76 12.72 -6.07
C ALA A 117 -0.49 13.32 -5.46
N LEU A 118 -0.13 12.87 -4.26
CA LEU A 118 1.10 13.24 -3.57
C LEU A 118 2.16 12.16 -3.82
N SER A 119 3.01 12.40 -4.82
CA SER A 119 4.14 11.50 -5.10
C SER A 119 5.36 11.89 -4.26
N GLY A 120 5.80 11.00 -3.38
CA GLY A 120 7.04 11.20 -2.61
C GLY A 120 8.27 11.01 -3.50
N MET A 121 9.23 11.93 -3.42
CA MET A 121 10.42 11.96 -4.29
C MET A 121 11.66 12.31 -3.46
N SER A 122 12.76 11.62 -3.72
CA SER A 122 14.03 11.78 -3.00
C SER A 122 15.14 12.39 -3.88
N THR A 123 14.93 12.47 -5.20
CA THR A 123 15.91 13.02 -6.15
C THR A 123 15.23 13.98 -7.14
N MET A 124 15.99 14.93 -7.67
CA MET A 124 15.48 15.86 -8.70
C MET A 124 15.05 15.13 -9.98
N GLN A 125 15.72 14.04 -10.35
CA GLN A 125 15.31 13.21 -11.48
C GLN A 125 13.87 12.68 -11.29
N GLN A 126 13.51 12.22 -10.09
CA GLN A 126 12.13 11.76 -9.82
C GLN A 126 11.13 12.91 -9.92
N VAL A 127 11.53 14.13 -9.54
CA VAL A 127 10.71 15.34 -9.71
C VAL A 127 10.43 15.59 -11.18
N GLU A 128 11.48 15.63 -12.01
CA GLU A 128 11.37 15.86 -13.44
C GLU A 128 10.52 14.79 -14.14
N GLU A 129 10.75 13.52 -13.81
CA GLU A 129 9.99 12.40 -14.36
C GLU A 129 8.51 12.46 -13.97
N ASN A 130 8.20 12.71 -12.69
CA ASN A 130 6.80 12.79 -12.24
C ASN A 130 6.08 14.01 -12.81
N LEU A 131 6.77 15.15 -12.97
CA LEU A 131 6.21 16.34 -13.63
C LEU A 131 5.90 16.06 -15.10
N ALA A 132 6.79 15.36 -15.82
CA ALA A 132 6.55 14.96 -17.20
C ALA A 132 5.31 14.07 -17.31
N ILE A 133 5.18 13.08 -16.43
CA ILE A 133 4.01 12.17 -16.39
C ILE A 133 2.72 12.93 -16.07
N ALA A 134 2.75 13.82 -15.07
CA ALA A 134 1.56 14.58 -14.66
C ALA A 134 1.13 15.64 -15.69
N SER A 135 2.05 16.10 -16.53
CA SER A 135 1.79 17.07 -17.60
C SER A 135 1.36 16.41 -18.91
N ASP A 136 1.53 15.10 -19.03
CA ASP A 136 1.19 14.34 -20.22
C ASP A 136 -0.33 14.08 -20.28
N THR A 137 -0.91 14.28 -21.45
CA THR A 137 -2.33 14.06 -21.72
C THR A 137 -2.68 12.59 -21.92
N VAL A 138 -1.68 11.70 -22.05
CA VAL A 138 -1.88 10.25 -22.10
C VAL A 138 -2.53 9.78 -20.79
N SER A 139 -3.83 9.51 -20.87
CA SER A 139 -4.61 8.92 -19.79
C SER A 139 -4.83 7.43 -20.05
N LEU A 140 -4.98 6.64 -18.99
CA LEU A 140 -5.40 5.26 -19.11
C LEU A 140 -6.86 5.22 -19.55
N SER A 141 -7.14 4.50 -20.64
CA SER A 141 -8.50 4.23 -21.07
C SER A 141 -9.23 3.33 -20.06
N ALA A 142 -10.56 3.21 -20.22
CA ALA A 142 -11.34 2.27 -19.43
C ALA A 142 -10.85 0.82 -19.62
N ASP A 143 -10.44 0.47 -20.84
CA ASP A 143 -9.90 -0.86 -21.17
C ASP A 143 -8.55 -1.10 -20.50
N ASP A 144 -7.65 -0.11 -20.52
CA ASP A 144 -6.34 -0.20 -19.83
C ASP A 144 -6.54 -0.42 -18.33
N ARG A 145 -7.47 0.33 -17.72
CA ARG A 145 -7.81 0.20 -16.30
C ARG A 145 -8.37 -1.19 -15.99
N GLY A 146 -9.27 -1.70 -16.84
CA GLY A 146 -9.84 -3.03 -16.70
C GLY A 146 -8.78 -4.13 -16.80
N ALA A 147 -7.84 -4.00 -17.73
CA ALA A 147 -6.71 -4.94 -17.88
C ALA A 147 -5.83 -4.94 -16.62
N ILE A 148 -5.40 -3.75 -16.16
CA ILE A 148 -4.60 -3.60 -14.94
C ILE A 148 -5.31 -4.25 -13.74
N GLU A 149 -6.60 -3.97 -13.57
CA GLU A 149 -7.41 -4.52 -12.49
C GLU A 149 -7.49 -6.05 -12.54
N GLN A 150 -7.79 -6.63 -13.71
CA GLN A 150 -7.87 -8.07 -13.88
C GLN A 150 -6.54 -8.76 -13.58
N HIS A 151 -5.43 -8.20 -14.06
CA HIS A 151 -4.10 -8.73 -13.80
C HIS A 151 -3.75 -8.66 -12.30
N LEU A 152 -4.04 -7.55 -11.63
CA LEU A 152 -3.76 -7.38 -10.20
C LEU A 152 -4.62 -8.30 -9.34
N GLU A 153 -5.89 -8.55 -9.71
CA GLU A 153 -6.73 -9.50 -8.99
C GLU A 153 -6.20 -10.92 -9.12
N ARG A 154 -5.71 -11.30 -10.31
CA ARG A 154 -5.02 -12.59 -10.51
C ARG A 154 -3.77 -12.71 -9.64
N LEU A 155 -2.95 -11.66 -9.56
CA LEU A 155 -1.76 -11.65 -8.69
C LEU A 155 -2.14 -11.77 -7.21
N LYS A 156 -3.19 -11.06 -6.78
CA LYS A 156 -3.69 -11.14 -5.41
C LYS A 156 -4.20 -12.54 -5.07
N ALA A 157 -4.97 -13.17 -5.96
CA ALA A 157 -5.41 -14.56 -5.77
C ALA A 157 -4.23 -15.54 -5.67
N MET A 158 -3.14 -15.30 -6.40
CA MET A 158 -1.90 -16.07 -6.23
C MET A 158 -1.22 -15.82 -4.88
N ALA A 159 -1.31 -14.60 -4.33
CA ALA A 159 -0.78 -14.30 -3.01
C ALA A 159 -1.48 -15.09 -1.89
N ASP A 160 -2.79 -15.30 -2.03
CA ASP A 160 -3.63 -16.04 -1.08
C ASP A 160 -3.27 -17.54 -1.01
N LEU A 161 -2.53 -18.07 -2.01
CA LEU A 161 -2.00 -19.44 -1.98
C LEU A 161 -0.82 -19.60 -1.02
N TYR A 162 -0.24 -18.51 -0.53
CA TYR A 162 0.88 -18.50 0.40
C TYR A 162 0.41 -18.19 1.83
N CYS A 163 1.37 -17.99 2.75
CA CYS A 163 1.08 -17.53 4.10
C CYS A 163 0.22 -16.26 4.09
N THR A 164 -0.91 -16.32 4.78
CA THR A 164 -1.88 -15.22 4.94
C THR A 164 -1.50 -14.22 6.04
N GLY A 165 -0.42 -14.47 6.78
CA GLY A 165 0.00 -13.60 7.89
C GLY A 165 -0.86 -13.71 9.15
N CYS A 166 -1.66 -14.77 9.30
CA CYS A 166 -2.61 -14.97 10.39
C CYS A 166 -2.01 -15.00 11.81
N GLY A 167 -0.71 -15.26 11.96
CA GLY A 167 -0.02 -15.16 13.25
C GLY A 167 -0.18 -16.34 14.21
N TYR A 168 -0.91 -17.42 13.87
CA TYR A 168 -1.05 -18.59 14.74
C TYR A 168 0.29 -19.27 15.11
N CYS A 169 1.29 -19.16 14.24
CA CYS A 169 2.64 -19.65 14.49
C CYS A 169 3.45 -18.78 15.48
N MET A 170 2.89 -17.65 15.93
CA MET A 170 3.55 -16.69 16.80
C MET A 170 3.09 -16.81 18.27
N PRO A 171 3.96 -16.47 19.24
CA PRO A 171 5.37 -16.16 19.07
C PRO A 171 6.20 -17.40 18.68
N CYS A 172 7.31 -17.19 17.97
CA CYS A 172 8.32 -18.23 17.77
C CYS A 172 9.16 -18.38 19.04
N GLU A 173 8.72 -19.23 19.97
CA GLU A 173 9.32 -19.36 21.31
C GLU A 173 10.80 -19.73 21.31
N ALA A 174 11.25 -20.53 20.33
CA ALA A 174 12.62 -21.03 20.30
C ALA A 174 13.67 -19.99 19.86
N ALA A 175 13.27 -19.00 19.05
CA ALA A 175 14.22 -18.13 18.36
C ALA A 175 13.74 -16.69 18.13
N GLU A 176 12.47 -16.39 18.38
CA GLU A 176 11.84 -15.08 18.16
C GLU A 176 11.85 -14.64 16.69
N VAL A 177 11.86 -15.60 15.75
CA VAL A 177 11.78 -15.33 14.30
C VAL A 177 10.46 -14.65 13.96
N ALA A 178 10.52 -13.60 13.14
CA ALA A 178 9.36 -12.82 12.69
C ALA A 178 8.59 -13.50 11.54
N ILE A 179 8.09 -14.73 11.75
CA ILE A 179 7.59 -15.63 10.69
C ILE A 179 6.57 -14.94 9.74
N PRO A 180 5.47 -14.33 10.23
CA PRO A 180 4.49 -13.69 9.33
C PRO A 180 5.08 -12.53 8.55
N GLY A 181 5.89 -11.69 9.20
CA GLY A 181 6.50 -10.51 8.57
C GLY A 181 7.54 -10.88 7.50
N ILE A 182 8.26 -11.99 7.68
CA ILE A 182 9.18 -12.51 6.67
C ILE A 182 8.39 -13.03 5.46
N PHE A 183 7.34 -13.83 5.69
CA PHE A 183 6.52 -14.34 4.59
C PHE A 183 5.75 -13.26 3.85
N GLU A 184 5.28 -12.21 4.53
CA GLU A 184 4.68 -11.05 3.86
C GLU A 184 5.64 -10.45 2.82
N LYS A 185 6.90 -10.24 3.20
CA LYS A 185 7.95 -9.71 2.31
C LYS A 185 8.26 -10.67 1.18
N PHE A 186 8.40 -11.95 1.48
CA PHE A 186 8.72 -12.97 0.49
C PHE A 186 7.58 -13.19 -0.52
N ASN A 187 6.34 -13.24 -0.05
CA ASN A 187 5.15 -13.36 -0.89
C ASN A 187 5.03 -12.15 -1.82
N ARG A 188 5.20 -10.94 -1.28
CA ARG A 188 5.15 -9.72 -2.09
C ARG A 188 6.23 -9.72 -3.17
N ALA A 189 7.45 -10.13 -2.85
CA ALA A 189 8.53 -10.23 -3.82
C ALA A 189 8.22 -11.22 -4.94
N ARG A 190 7.73 -12.43 -4.60
CA ARG A 190 7.39 -13.48 -5.58
C ARG A 190 6.19 -13.13 -6.44
N VAL A 191 5.15 -12.54 -5.85
CA VAL A 191 3.88 -12.27 -6.53
C VAL A 191 3.96 -11.02 -7.39
N TYR A 192 4.56 -9.94 -6.89
CA TYR A 192 4.58 -8.64 -7.57
C TYR A 192 5.94 -8.31 -8.16
N GLY A 193 6.94 -9.19 -8.08
CA GLY A 193 8.31 -8.92 -8.53
C GLY A 193 9.02 -7.82 -7.73
N LEU A 194 8.51 -7.46 -6.55
CA LEU A 194 9.02 -6.36 -5.72
C LEU A 194 10.19 -6.83 -4.83
N TRP A 195 11.24 -7.33 -5.48
CA TRP A 195 12.39 -7.93 -4.80
C TRP A 195 13.19 -6.90 -4.02
N ASP A 196 13.62 -5.80 -4.64
CA ASP A 196 14.51 -4.81 -4.01
C ASP A 196 13.93 -4.24 -2.71
N HIS A 197 12.66 -3.80 -2.74
CA HIS A 197 11.95 -3.30 -1.57
C HIS A 197 11.84 -4.37 -0.47
N SER A 198 11.57 -5.61 -0.86
CA SER A 198 11.38 -6.70 0.08
C SER A 198 12.71 -7.14 0.72
N ARG A 199 13.82 -7.10 -0.02
CA ARG A 199 15.18 -7.30 0.52
C ARG A 199 15.54 -6.20 1.53
N LYS A 200 15.29 -4.93 1.18
CA LYS A 200 15.52 -3.79 2.10
C LYS A 200 14.73 -3.94 3.39
N GLU A 201 13.42 -4.21 3.31
CA GLU A 201 12.62 -4.41 4.51
C GLU A 201 13.02 -5.65 5.32
N TYR A 202 13.49 -6.71 4.66
CA TYR A 202 13.98 -7.91 5.34
C TYR A 202 15.25 -7.60 6.14
N ALA A 203 16.17 -6.82 5.57
CA ALA A 203 17.38 -6.38 6.24
C ALA A 203 17.11 -5.51 7.49
N GLU A 204 15.94 -4.87 7.58
CA GLU A 204 15.56 -4.02 8.72
C GLU A 204 14.83 -4.76 9.85
N ILE A 205 14.60 -6.07 9.71
CA ILE A 205 14.02 -6.90 10.78
C ILE A 205 14.94 -6.87 12.01
N GLY A 206 14.36 -6.50 13.15
CA GLY A 206 15.06 -6.40 14.43
C GLY A 206 15.87 -5.11 14.63
N LYS A 207 15.96 -4.23 13.62
CA LYS A 207 16.75 -2.98 13.69
C LYS A 207 15.96 -1.75 14.07
N THR A 208 14.63 -1.78 13.93
CA THR A 208 13.77 -0.61 14.19
C THR A 208 12.64 -0.94 15.19
N PRO A 209 12.10 0.06 15.92
CA PRO A 209 10.99 -0.18 16.87
C PRO A 209 9.74 -0.80 16.25
N TRP A 210 9.54 -0.59 14.94
CA TRP A 210 8.38 -1.01 14.17
C TRP A 210 8.56 -2.36 13.46
N SER A 211 9.79 -2.89 13.41
CA SER A 211 10.14 -4.17 12.77
C SER A 211 10.79 -5.09 13.80
N LYS A 212 9.96 -5.72 14.64
CA LYS A 212 10.41 -6.56 15.77
C LYS A 212 10.67 -8.02 15.34
N GLY A 213 11.37 -8.75 16.21
CA GLY A 213 11.72 -10.16 16.00
C GLY A 213 13.04 -10.32 15.26
N LYS A 214 13.38 -11.57 14.92
CA LYS A 214 14.62 -11.93 14.26
C LYS A 214 14.41 -12.36 12.80
N PRO A 215 15.42 -12.18 11.94
CA PRO A 215 15.43 -12.71 10.57
C PRO A 215 15.36 -14.24 10.54
N ALA A 216 15.14 -14.81 9.35
CA ALA A 216 14.88 -16.23 9.13
C ALA A 216 16.07 -17.14 9.45
N ASP A 217 17.30 -16.65 9.39
CA ASP A 217 18.54 -17.34 9.75
C ASP A 217 18.66 -17.65 11.25
N ALA A 218 17.88 -16.98 12.10
CA ALA A 218 17.76 -17.34 13.52
C ALA A 218 16.95 -18.62 13.75
N CYS A 219 16.28 -19.17 12.74
CA CYS A 219 15.44 -20.36 12.87
C CYS A 219 16.25 -21.60 13.28
N THR A 220 15.89 -22.20 14.42
CA THR A 220 16.51 -23.42 14.96
C THR A 220 15.94 -24.71 14.38
N GLN A 221 15.03 -24.61 13.40
CA GLN A 221 14.38 -25.76 12.74
C GLN A 221 13.57 -26.67 13.70
N CYS A 222 13.08 -26.14 14.84
CA CYS A 222 12.39 -26.95 15.86
C CYS A 222 10.99 -27.47 15.44
N GLY A 223 10.30 -26.78 14.53
CA GLY A 223 9.03 -27.22 13.96
C GLY A 223 7.74 -26.88 14.68
N ALA A 224 7.80 -26.34 15.90
CA ALA A 224 6.62 -26.02 16.70
C ALA A 224 5.63 -25.04 16.01
N CYS A 225 6.10 -24.25 15.04
CA CYS A 225 5.28 -23.34 14.26
C CYS A 225 4.39 -24.05 13.23
N GLU A 226 4.82 -25.19 12.68
CA GLU A 226 4.09 -25.91 11.63
C GLU A 226 2.83 -26.59 12.18
N ASP A 227 2.90 -27.14 13.39
CA ASP A 227 1.75 -27.74 14.08
C ASP A 227 0.64 -26.70 14.36
N LYS A 228 1.04 -25.44 14.57
CA LYS A 228 0.12 -24.31 14.80
C LYS A 228 -0.44 -23.74 13.49
N CYS A 229 0.08 -24.13 12.33
CA CYS A 229 -0.26 -23.49 11.06
C CYS A 229 -1.58 -24.05 10.48
N PRO A 230 -2.64 -23.24 10.35
CA PRO A 230 -3.91 -23.73 9.79
C PRO A 230 -3.84 -24.04 8.29
N GLN A 231 -2.84 -23.50 7.58
CA GLN A 231 -2.62 -23.78 6.15
C GLN A 231 -1.68 -24.97 5.92
N HIS A 232 -1.13 -25.57 6.99
CA HIS A 232 -0.17 -26.68 6.94
C HIS A 232 1.00 -26.46 5.97
N ILE A 233 1.51 -25.22 5.89
CA ILE A 233 2.66 -24.91 5.04
C ILE A 233 3.95 -25.39 5.69
N GLU A 234 4.95 -25.72 4.86
CA GLU A 234 6.30 -26.07 5.28
C GLU A 234 7.08 -24.83 5.77
N ILE A 235 6.71 -24.28 6.94
CA ILE A 235 7.26 -23.02 7.47
C ILE A 235 8.79 -23.07 7.54
N ARG A 236 9.36 -24.17 8.03
CA ARG A 236 10.82 -24.30 8.19
C ARG A 236 11.57 -24.16 6.87
N LYS A 237 11.09 -24.86 5.85
CA LYS A 237 11.64 -24.84 4.49
C LYS A 237 11.45 -23.50 3.83
N GLN A 238 10.24 -22.94 3.89
CA GLN A 238 9.95 -21.64 3.31
C GLN A 238 10.72 -20.50 3.99
N LEU A 239 11.03 -20.60 5.29
CA LEU A 239 11.91 -19.62 5.96
C LEU A 239 13.33 -19.67 5.40
N ALA A 240 13.87 -20.86 5.16
CA ALA A 240 15.20 -21.00 4.55
C ALA A 240 15.22 -20.45 3.12
N GLU A 241 14.18 -20.74 2.32
CA GLU A 241 14.00 -20.18 0.98
C GLU A 241 13.87 -18.65 1.02
N ALA A 242 13.06 -18.13 1.94
CA ALA A 242 12.86 -16.69 2.13
C ALA A 242 14.17 -16.02 2.54
N HIS A 243 14.96 -16.65 3.43
CA HIS A 243 16.26 -16.12 3.82
C HIS A 243 17.16 -15.98 2.60
N ALA A 244 17.44 -17.08 1.89
CA ALA A 244 18.32 -17.08 0.72
C ALA A 244 17.85 -16.07 -0.33
N ALA A 245 16.55 -16.07 -0.63
CA ALA A 245 15.99 -15.20 -1.65
C ALA A 245 15.89 -13.72 -1.24
N LEU A 246 15.94 -13.37 0.05
CA LEU A 246 15.85 -11.97 0.52
C LEU A 246 17.17 -11.40 1.05
N SER A 247 18.13 -12.26 1.41
CA SER A 247 19.48 -11.87 1.85
C SER A 247 20.43 -11.63 0.69
N ASP A 248 20.27 -12.37 -0.41
CA ASP A 248 21.11 -12.21 -1.59
C ASP A 248 20.69 -10.93 -2.30
N GLY A 249 21.34 -9.81 -1.97
CA GLY A 249 21.29 -8.61 -2.80
C GLY A 249 21.88 -8.98 -4.15
N GLY A 250 21.04 -9.18 -5.16
CA GLY A 250 21.51 -9.38 -6.53
C GLY A 250 22.48 -8.26 -6.88
N ASN A 251 23.74 -8.65 -7.13
CA ASN A 251 24.64 -7.88 -7.98
C ASN A 251 24.21 -8.05 -9.43
#